data_AF-A0A9P4UD03-F1
#
_entry.id   AF-A0A9P4UD03-F1
#
_cell.length_a   1.000
_cell.length_b   1.000
_cell.length_c   1.000
_cell.angle_alpha   90.00
_cell.angle_beta   90.00
_cell.angle_gamma   90.00
#
_symmetry.space_group_name_H-M   'P 1'
#
loop_
_entity.id
_entity.type
_entity.pdbx_description
1 polymer ?
#
loop_
_entity_poly.entity_id
_entity_poly.type
_entity_poly.pdbx_seq_one_letter_code
_entity_poly.pdbx_strand_id
1 'polypeptide(L)'
;DIIVTEDSGLHLLWYCDKIYIKPMPKYLLSYPFWQDCLRNLHQALGTMQTHRKPCASAPGFVRSYVFPIRHESDFRIATNKDSGLLPTSMTWCQWSKFREQIMRINDDDDDDDVSGRYQYGEIRLSRLNLYCKVLLRKLHYHRTHGQYGDYFANLYPSLLFMFALLSIILASMQLSATVKVEEEGAWDQLLAIYRIFGIVMVAISLLLSVGMSLLLVVKVVKEWVFALKMRSRLGSSEKKRQNHGTLEV
;
A
#
# COMPACT_ATOMS: atom_id res chain seq x y z
N ASP A 1 -8.90 5.78 -7.41
CA ASP A 1 -7.89 6.85 -7.42
C ASP A 1 -6.53 6.40 -7.91
N ILE A 2 -5.83 7.27 -8.65
CA ILE A 2 -4.45 7.07 -9.09
C ILE A 2 -3.52 7.80 -8.13
N ILE A 3 -2.56 7.10 -7.55
CA ILE A 3 -1.54 7.67 -6.67
C ILE A 3 -0.19 7.66 -7.39
N VAL A 4 0.32 8.87 -7.62
CA VAL A 4 1.64 9.07 -8.23
C VAL A 4 2.75 8.67 -7.26
N THR A 5 3.73 7.88 -7.74
CA THR A 5 4.88 7.43 -6.93
C THR A 5 6.16 7.41 -7.75
N GLU A 6 7.29 7.83 -7.18
CA GLU A 6 8.59 7.72 -7.89
C GLU A 6 9.24 6.33 -7.74
N ASP A 7 8.75 5.51 -6.81
CA ASP A 7 9.25 4.16 -6.61
C ASP A 7 8.81 3.26 -7.76
N SER A 8 9.78 2.83 -8.56
CA SER A 8 9.53 1.89 -9.65
C SER A 8 8.86 0.65 -9.10
N GLY A 9 9.25 0.13 -7.93
CA GLY A 9 8.70 -1.07 -7.27
C GLY A 9 7.19 -1.07 -7.10
N LEU A 10 6.59 0.10 -6.91
CA LEU A 10 5.16 0.27 -6.66
C LEU A 10 4.33 0.47 -7.94
N HIS A 11 4.98 0.66 -9.09
CA HIS A 11 4.27 0.87 -10.36
C HIS A 11 3.37 -0.35 -10.69
N LEU A 12 2.08 -0.09 -10.94
CA LEU A 12 0.99 -1.04 -11.15
C LEU A 12 0.60 -1.89 -9.93
N LEU A 13 0.95 -1.46 -8.72
CA LEU A 13 0.39 -2.06 -7.51
C LEU A 13 -0.93 -1.40 -7.16
N TRP A 14 -1.98 -2.21 -6.95
CA TRP A 14 -3.27 -1.71 -6.51
C TRP A 14 -3.66 -2.24 -5.14
N TYR A 15 -4.37 -1.39 -4.39
CA TYR A 15 -4.86 -1.66 -3.05
C TYR A 15 -6.22 -1.00 -2.87
N CYS A 16 -7.24 -1.82 -2.60
CA CYS A 16 -8.64 -1.38 -2.53
C CYS A 16 -9.06 -0.66 -3.81
N ASP A 17 -9.29 0.65 -3.73
CA ASP A 17 -9.73 1.58 -4.77
C ASP A 17 -8.58 2.44 -5.32
N LYS A 18 -7.34 2.20 -4.86
CA LYS A 18 -6.15 3.00 -5.18
C LYS A 18 -5.16 2.20 -6.01
N ILE A 19 -4.62 2.80 -7.08
CA ILE A 19 -3.53 2.24 -7.87
C ILE A 19 -2.30 3.15 -7.84
N TYR A 20 -1.15 2.57 -7.56
CA TYR A 20 0.14 3.25 -7.55
C TYR A 20 0.76 3.22 -8.93
N ILE A 21 0.99 4.38 -9.52
CA ILE A 21 1.57 4.49 -10.85
C ILE A 21 2.72 5.47 -10.81
N LYS A 22 3.88 5.00 -11.25
CA LYS A 22 5.02 5.87 -11.51
C LYS A 22 4.85 6.64 -12.82
N PRO A 23 4.93 7.99 -12.84
CA PRO A 23 4.81 8.81 -14.05
C PRO A 23 5.84 8.44 -15.10
N MET A 24 5.49 8.63 -16.37
CA MET A 24 6.39 8.39 -17.48
C MET A 24 7.50 9.46 -17.49
N PRO A 25 8.78 9.07 -17.29
CA PRO A 25 9.87 10.01 -17.42
C PRO A 25 10.00 10.48 -18.88
N LYS A 26 10.15 11.80 -19.07
CA LYS A 26 10.21 12.42 -20.41
C LYS A 26 11.32 11.85 -21.30
N TYR A 27 12.44 11.42 -20.71
CA TYR A 27 13.55 10.85 -21.46
C TYR A 27 13.18 9.51 -22.12
N LEU A 28 12.27 8.72 -21.54
CA LEU A 28 11.80 7.47 -22.15
C LEU A 28 10.91 7.69 -23.38
N LEU A 29 10.42 8.91 -23.59
CA LEU A 29 9.66 9.29 -24.79
C LEU A 29 10.57 9.81 -25.92
N SER A 30 11.86 9.97 -25.66
CA SER A 30 12.82 10.56 -26.59
C SER A 30 13.58 9.48 -27.36
N TYR A 31 13.45 9.44 -28.69
CA TYR A 31 14.15 8.47 -29.54
C TYR A 31 15.69 8.46 -29.37
N PRO A 32 16.38 9.62 -29.30
CA PRO A 32 17.82 9.67 -29.04
C PRO A 32 18.23 8.90 -27.77
N PHE A 33 17.42 8.96 -26.71
CA PHE A 33 17.69 8.21 -25.48
C PHE A 33 17.68 6.69 -25.72
N TRP A 34 16.76 6.18 -26.54
CA TRP A 34 16.73 4.76 -26.88
C TRP A 34 17.95 4.34 -27.69
N GLN A 35 18.40 5.17 -28.62
CA GLN A 35 19.57 4.89 -29.44
C GLN A 35 20.87 4.93 -28.62
N ASP A 36 21.05 5.98 -27.82
CA ASP A 36 22.31 6.21 -27.10
C ASP A 36 22.42 5.40 -25.80
N CYS A 37 21.33 5.26 -25.05
CA CYS A 37 21.36 4.67 -23.72
C CYS A 37 21.02 3.17 -23.73
N LEU A 38 20.23 2.68 -24.69
CA LEU A 38 19.81 1.28 -24.73
C LEU A 38 20.58 0.47 -25.78
N ARG A 39 20.77 0.97 -27.01
CA ARG A 39 21.55 0.27 -28.03
C ARG A 39 23.06 0.40 -27.81
N ASN A 40 23.59 1.62 -27.72
CA ASN A 40 25.03 1.83 -27.63
C ASN A 40 25.62 1.34 -26.30
N LEU A 41 24.90 1.51 -25.18
CA LEU A 41 25.34 1.03 -23.86
C LEU A 41 25.31 -0.51 -23.76
N HIS A 42 24.31 -1.17 -24.36
CA HIS A 42 24.26 -2.62 -24.41
C HIS A 42 25.41 -3.20 -25.24
N GLN A 43 25.74 -2.57 -26.36
CA GLN A 43 26.87 -2.97 -27.22
C GLN A 43 28.24 -2.65 -26.61
N ALA A 44 28.40 -1.50 -25.94
CA ALA A 44 29.69 -1.05 -25.40
C ALA A 44 30.12 -1.75 -24.10
N LEU A 45 29.18 -2.21 -23.27
CA LEU A 45 29.45 -2.72 -21.91
C LEU A 45 29.14 -4.20 -21.75
N GLY A 46 29.16 -4.96 -22.85
CA GLY A 46 28.94 -6.41 -22.87
C GLY A 46 29.55 -7.08 -21.65
N THR A 47 28.67 -7.65 -20.80
CA THR A 47 28.93 -8.39 -19.54
C THR A 47 28.88 -7.66 -18.18
N MET A 48 28.79 -6.32 -18.10
CA MET A 48 28.63 -5.67 -16.78
C MET A 48 27.16 -5.76 -16.28
N GLN A 49 26.90 -6.69 -15.35
CA GLN A 49 25.57 -6.94 -14.74
C GLN A 49 24.86 -5.69 -14.18
N THR A 50 25.63 -4.66 -13.84
CA THR A 50 25.16 -3.36 -13.32
C THR A 50 24.33 -2.57 -14.34
N HIS A 51 24.66 -2.66 -15.64
CA HIS A 51 23.99 -1.92 -16.71
C HIS A 51 22.95 -2.74 -17.48
N ARG A 52 22.93 -4.07 -17.32
CA ARG A 52 21.87 -4.93 -17.89
C ARG A 52 20.49 -4.62 -17.29
N LYS A 53 20.42 -4.28 -16.00
CA LYS A 53 19.15 -4.04 -15.29
C LYS A 53 18.40 -2.80 -15.80
N PRO A 54 19.02 -1.62 -15.96
CA PRO A 54 18.36 -0.46 -16.56
C PRO A 54 17.89 -0.72 -18.01
N CYS A 55 18.75 -1.35 -18.83
CA CYS A 55 18.42 -1.62 -20.23
C CYS A 55 17.23 -2.57 -20.40
N ALA A 56 17.10 -3.58 -19.54
CA ALA A 56 15.95 -4.49 -19.52
C ALA A 56 14.69 -3.89 -18.84
N SER A 57 14.85 -2.88 -17.98
CA SER A 57 13.74 -2.30 -17.22
C SER A 57 13.00 -1.19 -17.99
N ALA A 58 13.71 -0.43 -18.81
CA ALA A 58 13.13 0.63 -19.65
C ALA A 58 12.04 0.12 -20.63
N PRO A 59 12.27 -0.91 -21.46
CA PRO A 59 11.23 -1.45 -22.35
C PRO A 59 10.05 -2.01 -21.57
N GLY A 60 10.29 -2.74 -20.47
CA GLY A 60 9.23 -3.23 -19.59
C GLY A 60 8.35 -2.13 -18.99
N PHE A 61 8.97 -1.02 -18.58
CA PHE A 61 8.24 0.13 -18.06
C PHE A 61 7.45 0.89 -19.14
N VAL A 62 7.93 0.95 -20.39
CA VAL A 62 7.14 1.55 -21.47
C VAL A 62 5.98 0.64 -21.87
N ARG A 63 6.19 -0.69 -21.88
CA ARG A 63 5.14 -1.69 -22.11
C ARG A 63 3.99 -1.51 -21.12
N SER A 64 4.27 -1.30 -19.83
CA SER A 64 3.24 -1.11 -18.81
C SER A 64 2.36 0.14 -19.02
N TYR A 65 2.76 1.07 -19.88
CA TYR A 65 1.95 2.20 -20.34
C TYR A 65 1.27 1.96 -21.70
N VAL A 66 1.97 1.31 -22.62
CA VAL A 66 1.50 1.06 -23.98
C VAL A 66 0.35 0.05 -24.02
N PHE A 67 0.33 -0.94 -23.11
CA PHE A 67 -0.74 -1.93 -23.05
C PHE A 67 -2.07 -1.39 -22.51
N PRO A 68 -2.11 -0.57 -21.43
CA PRO A 68 -3.37 -0.02 -20.92
C PRO A 68 -3.90 1.18 -21.72
N ILE A 69 -3.03 2.04 -22.25
CA ILE A 69 -3.46 3.27 -22.95
C ILE A 69 -3.68 2.99 -24.44
N ARG A 70 -4.84 2.41 -24.75
CA ARG A 70 -5.21 1.99 -26.12
C ARG A 70 -6.13 2.96 -26.83
N HIS A 71 -6.95 3.68 -26.08
CA HIS A 71 -7.94 4.60 -26.60
C HIS A 71 -7.65 6.04 -26.17
N GLU A 72 -8.23 6.98 -26.91
CA GLU A 72 -8.08 8.42 -26.62
C GLU A 72 -8.67 8.79 -25.25
N SER A 73 -9.70 8.07 -24.80
CA SER A 73 -10.24 8.19 -23.43
C SER A 73 -9.16 7.92 -22.38
N ASP A 74 -8.37 6.87 -22.57
CA ASP A 74 -7.35 6.43 -21.64
C ASP A 74 -6.19 7.41 -21.63
N PHE A 75 -5.82 7.91 -22.82
CA PHE A 75 -4.81 8.95 -22.98
C PHE A 75 -5.22 10.25 -22.28
N ARG A 76 -6.49 10.65 -22.39
CA ARG A 76 -7.02 11.82 -21.68
C ARG A 76 -6.95 11.65 -20.17
N ILE A 77 -7.22 10.45 -19.64
CA ILE A 77 -7.08 10.13 -18.21
C ILE A 77 -5.61 10.21 -17.79
N ALA A 78 -4.68 9.67 -18.58
CA ALA A 78 -3.24 9.68 -18.29
C ALA A 78 -2.59 11.08 -18.40
N THR A 79 -3.19 11.97 -19.19
CA THR A 79 -2.70 13.33 -19.44
C THR A 79 -3.37 14.37 -18.53
N ASN A 80 -4.42 13.97 -17.79
CA ASN A 80 -5.12 14.85 -16.86
C ASN A 80 -4.13 15.46 -15.84
N LYS A 81 -4.34 16.72 -15.46
CA LYS A 81 -3.49 17.45 -14.50
C LYS A 81 -3.43 16.75 -13.15
N ASP A 82 -4.50 16.06 -12.76
CA ASP A 82 -4.60 15.37 -11.48
C ASP A 82 -3.74 14.09 -11.45
N SER A 83 -3.58 13.40 -12.59
CA SER A 83 -2.84 12.14 -12.69
C SER A 83 -1.38 12.37 -13.11
N GLY A 84 -1.12 13.35 -13.98
CA GLY A 84 0.23 13.77 -14.39
C GLY A 84 1.10 12.64 -14.93
N LEU A 85 0.51 11.56 -15.46
CA LEU A 85 1.23 10.34 -15.82
C LEU A 85 1.99 10.48 -17.15
N LEU A 86 1.43 11.24 -18.09
CA LEU A 86 2.05 11.59 -19.36
C LEU A 86 2.24 13.11 -19.46
N PRO A 87 3.24 13.59 -20.23
CA PRO A 87 3.43 15.01 -20.45
C PRO A 87 2.21 15.64 -21.14
N THR A 88 1.67 16.74 -20.57
CA THR A 88 0.53 17.47 -21.14
C THR A 88 0.80 18.05 -22.53
N SER A 89 2.06 18.18 -22.92
CA SER A 89 2.47 18.64 -24.26
C SER A 89 2.30 17.57 -25.34
N MET A 90 2.04 16.32 -24.98
CA MET A 90 1.94 15.20 -25.90
C MET A 90 0.53 15.11 -26.48
N THR A 91 0.41 14.94 -27.80
CA THR A 91 -0.90 14.76 -28.45
C THR A 91 -1.25 13.28 -28.62
N TRP A 92 -2.53 12.98 -28.79
CA TRP A 92 -3.00 11.61 -29.08
C TRP A 92 -2.33 11.02 -30.33
N CYS A 93 -2.18 11.81 -31.39
CA CYS A 93 -1.51 11.36 -32.61
C CYS A 93 -0.04 10.99 -32.37
N GLN A 94 0.68 11.75 -31.53
CA GLN A 94 2.05 11.43 -31.15
C GLN A 94 2.12 10.15 -30.31
N TRP A 95 1.19 9.97 -29.38
CA TRP A 95 1.08 8.74 -28.57
C TRP A 95 0.78 7.51 -29.42
N SER A 96 -0.18 7.61 -30.34
CA SER A 96 -0.55 6.51 -31.22
C SER A 96 0.64 6.05 -32.08
N LYS A 97 1.39 7.00 -32.67
CA LYS A 97 2.61 6.70 -33.43
C LYS A 97 3.70 6.08 -32.56
N PHE A 98 3.94 6.63 -31.37
CA PHE A 98 4.92 6.09 -30.43
C PHE A 98 4.57 4.66 -30.02
N ARG A 99 3.30 4.41 -29.68
CA ARG A 99 2.78 3.09 -29.34
C ARG A 99 2.98 2.10 -30.49
N GLU A 100 2.64 2.47 -31.72
CA GLU A 100 2.84 1.61 -32.88
C GLU A 100 4.31 1.22 -33.05
N GLN A 101 5.23 2.17 -32.91
CA GLN A 101 6.68 1.93 -33.00
C GLN A 101 7.17 0.96 -31.91
N ILE A 102 6.74 1.16 -30.66
CA ILE A 102 7.12 0.29 -29.54
C ILE A 102 6.54 -1.12 -29.71
N MET A 103 5.29 -1.27 -30.17
CA MET A 103 4.72 -2.58 -30.41
C MET A 103 5.50 -3.36 -31.48
N ARG A 104 5.89 -2.70 -32.58
CA ARG A 104 6.66 -3.34 -33.66
C ARG A 104 8.04 -3.83 -33.20
N ILE A 105 8.71 -3.08 -32.30
CA ILE A 105 10.00 -3.50 -31.73
C ILE A 105 9.82 -4.73 -30.83
N ASN A 106 8.70 -4.80 -30.10
CA ASN A 106 8.45 -5.87 -29.14
C ASN A 106 8.01 -7.19 -29.78
N ASP A 107 7.42 -7.17 -30.99
CA ASP A 107 7.03 -8.41 -31.69
C ASP A 107 8.27 -9.20 -32.18
N ASP A 108 9.42 -8.53 -32.33
CA ASP A 108 10.68 -9.13 -32.81
C ASP A 108 11.61 -9.61 -31.67
N ASP A 109 11.46 -9.06 -30.45
CA ASP A 109 12.34 -9.35 -29.30
C ASP A 109 11.68 -10.37 -28.34
N ASP A 110 12.36 -11.49 -28.09
CA ASP A 110 11.96 -12.50 -27.09
C ASP A 110 11.78 -11.85 -25.69
N ASP A 111 10.74 -12.25 -24.97
CA ASP A 111 10.34 -11.70 -23.64
C ASP A 111 11.43 -11.82 -22.53
N ASP A 112 12.56 -12.47 -22.85
CA ASP A 112 13.73 -12.66 -21.99
C ASP A 112 14.58 -11.39 -21.79
N ASP A 113 14.44 -10.38 -22.67
CA ASP A 113 15.19 -9.12 -22.55
C ASP A 113 14.51 -8.08 -21.63
N VAL A 114 13.30 -8.37 -21.14
CA VAL A 114 12.59 -7.51 -20.20
C VAL A 114 12.85 -7.94 -18.76
N SER A 115 13.06 -6.97 -17.86
CA SER A 115 13.17 -7.27 -16.43
C SER A 115 11.92 -8.01 -15.94
N GLY A 116 12.11 -9.15 -15.26
CA GLY A 116 11.01 -9.96 -14.73
C GLY A 116 10.01 -9.22 -13.84
N ARG A 117 10.36 -8.04 -13.31
CA ARG A 117 9.41 -7.16 -12.63
C ARG A 117 8.24 -6.73 -13.54
N TYR A 118 8.52 -6.41 -14.80
CA TYR A 118 7.57 -5.86 -15.76
C TYR A 118 6.91 -6.89 -16.66
N GLN A 119 7.30 -8.17 -16.52
CA GLN A 119 6.55 -9.29 -17.10
C GLN A 119 5.16 -9.42 -16.45
N TYR A 120 5.04 -8.93 -15.22
CA TYR A 120 3.76 -8.86 -14.52
C TYR A 120 3.14 -7.48 -14.71
N GLY A 121 1.85 -7.45 -15.05
CA GLY A 121 1.05 -6.23 -15.13
C GLY A 121 0.60 -5.76 -13.74
N GLU A 122 -0.70 -5.71 -13.53
CA GLU A 122 -1.28 -5.26 -12.26
C GLU A 122 -1.17 -6.32 -11.16
N ILE A 123 -0.56 -5.95 -10.03
CA ILE A 123 -0.42 -6.84 -8.87
C ILE A 123 -1.15 -6.25 -7.67
N ARG A 124 -1.93 -7.09 -7.00
CA ARG A 124 -2.61 -6.70 -5.77
C ARG A 124 -1.61 -6.61 -4.61
N LEU A 125 -1.50 -5.43 -4.00
CA LEU A 125 -0.57 -5.19 -2.89
C LEU A 125 -0.85 -6.06 -1.66
N SER A 126 -2.11 -6.46 -1.43
CA SER A 126 -2.45 -7.36 -0.31
C SER A 126 -1.81 -8.75 -0.45
N ARG A 127 -1.83 -9.31 -1.67
CA ARG A 127 -1.19 -10.59 -1.98
C ARG A 127 0.32 -10.46 -1.91
N LEU A 128 0.87 -9.38 -2.44
CA LEU A 128 2.29 -9.10 -2.36
C LEU A 128 2.76 -9.00 -0.89
N ASN A 129 2.02 -8.30 -0.03
CA ASN A 129 2.32 -8.22 1.39
C ASN A 129 2.22 -9.57 2.11
N LEU A 130 1.36 -10.48 1.66
CA LEU A 130 1.30 -11.86 2.17
C LEU A 130 2.56 -12.65 1.77
N TYR A 131 2.90 -12.65 0.47
CA TYR A 131 4.04 -13.40 -0.05
C TYR A 131 5.38 -12.85 0.46
N CYS A 132 5.50 -11.54 0.67
CA CYS A 132 6.73 -10.94 1.21
C CYS A 132 7.11 -11.46 2.60
N LYS A 133 6.14 -11.86 3.42
CA LYS A 133 6.40 -12.45 4.74
C LYS A 133 7.15 -13.78 4.63
N VAL A 134 6.75 -14.59 3.64
CA VAL A 134 7.31 -15.92 3.41
C VAL A 134 8.58 -15.84 2.58
N LEU A 135 8.55 -15.12 1.46
CA LEU A 135 9.62 -15.10 0.45
C LEU A 135 10.76 -14.14 0.80
N LEU A 136 10.42 -12.94 1.28
CA LEU A 136 11.37 -11.86 1.53
C LEU A 136 11.68 -11.66 3.01
N ARG A 137 11.07 -12.45 3.91
CA ARG A 137 11.13 -12.31 5.38
C ARG A 137 10.89 -10.88 5.86
N LYS A 138 10.13 -10.08 5.09
CA LYS A 138 9.74 -8.71 5.43
C LYS A 138 8.26 -8.70 5.80
N LEU A 139 7.92 -8.01 6.89
CA LEU A 139 6.55 -7.97 7.40
C LEU A 139 5.55 -7.37 6.39
N HIS A 140 5.98 -6.36 5.64
CA HIS A 140 5.19 -5.68 4.61
C HIS A 140 6.15 -5.19 3.52
N TYR A 141 5.71 -5.23 2.25
CA TYR A 141 6.40 -4.65 1.10
C TYR A 141 6.22 -3.14 1.08
N HIS A 142 4.97 -2.69 1.15
CA HIS A 142 4.58 -1.30 1.24
C HIS A 142 3.41 -1.15 2.23
N ARG A 143 3.52 -0.17 3.12
CA ARG A 143 2.51 0.11 4.15
C ARG A 143 1.55 1.16 3.61
N THR A 144 0.48 0.71 2.95
CA THR A 144 -0.61 1.55 2.44
C THR A 144 -1.36 2.30 3.52
N HIS A 145 -1.59 1.64 4.67
CA HIS A 145 -2.24 2.24 5.83
C HIS A 145 -1.22 2.90 6.75
N GLY A 146 -0.94 4.18 6.48
CA GLY A 146 -0.20 5.06 7.39
C GLY A 146 -1.06 5.55 8.56
N GLN A 147 -2.38 5.69 8.35
CA GLN A 147 -3.31 6.23 9.34
C GLN A 147 -4.14 5.12 9.99
N TYR A 148 -4.15 5.11 11.33
CA TYR A 148 -4.90 4.15 12.14
C TYR A 148 -6.42 4.27 11.96
N GLY A 149 -6.90 5.46 11.60
CA GLY A 149 -8.32 5.78 11.48
C GLY A 149 -9.06 4.84 10.53
N ASP A 150 -8.56 4.62 9.31
CA ASP A 150 -9.26 3.85 8.28
C ASP A 150 -9.42 2.37 8.64
N TYR A 151 -8.45 1.80 9.37
CA TYR A 151 -8.53 0.42 9.83
C TYR A 151 -9.63 0.24 10.88
N PHE A 152 -9.73 1.18 11.83
CA PHE A 152 -10.74 1.10 12.88
C PHE A 152 -12.11 1.61 12.42
N ALA A 153 -12.17 2.51 11.43
CA ALA A 153 -13.41 3.07 10.90
C ALA A 153 -14.37 2.01 10.37
N ASN A 154 -13.86 0.92 9.80
CA ASN A 154 -14.69 -0.19 9.33
C ASN A 154 -15.20 -1.09 10.47
N LEU A 155 -14.50 -1.11 11.60
CA LEU A 155 -14.85 -1.97 12.74
C LEU A 155 -15.78 -1.27 13.74
N TYR A 156 -15.64 0.06 13.91
CA TYR A 156 -16.42 0.86 14.85
C TYR A 156 -17.94 0.75 14.67
N PRO A 157 -18.52 0.79 13.45
CA PRO A 157 -19.96 0.70 13.26
C PRO A 157 -20.54 -0.63 13.77
N SER A 158 -19.91 -1.76 13.46
CA SER A 158 -20.36 -3.08 13.91
C SER A 158 -20.22 -3.24 15.42
N LEU A 159 -19.15 -2.70 16.03
CA LEU A 159 -18.97 -2.71 17.48
C LEU A 159 -20.02 -1.85 18.21
N LEU A 160 -20.30 -0.65 17.69
CA LEU A 160 -21.34 0.23 18.25
C LEU A 160 -22.72 -0.41 18.19
N PHE A 161 -23.04 -1.09 17.09
CA PHE A 161 -24.31 -1.81 16.94
C PHE A 161 -24.45 -2.95 17.97
N MET A 162 -23.41 -3.79 18.11
CA MET A 162 -23.39 -4.85 19.12
C MET A 162 -23.48 -4.30 20.54
N PHE A 163 -22.76 -3.21 20.83
CA PHE A 163 -22.81 -2.53 22.11
C PHE A 163 -24.21 -1.97 22.41
N ALA A 164 -24.88 -1.38 21.43
CA ALA A 164 -26.24 -0.87 21.58
C ALA A 164 -27.23 -2.00 21.90
N LEU A 165 -27.18 -3.12 21.16
CA LEU A 165 -28.02 -4.29 21.45
C LEU A 165 -27.79 -4.84 22.85
N LEU A 166 -26.52 -5.03 23.24
CA LEU A 166 -26.17 -5.49 24.59
C LEU A 166 -26.62 -4.52 25.68
N SER A 167 -26.50 -3.22 25.44
CA SER A 167 -26.96 -2.18 26.39
C SER A 167 -28.47 -2.23 26.58
N ILE A 168 -29.24 -2.44 25.51
CA ILE A 168 -30.70 -2.59 25.59
C ILE A 168 -31.07 -3.86 26.37
N ILE A 169 -30.41 -4.98 26.10
CA ILE A 169 -30.63 -6.24 26.83
C ILE A 169 -30.32 -6.06 28.33
N LEU A 170 -29.17 -5.46 28.65
CA LEU A 170 -28.77 -5.18 30.03
C LEU A 170 -29.74 -4.23 30.73
N ALA A 171 -30.19 -3.17 30.05
CA ALA A 171 -31.16 -2.23 30.59
C ALA A 171 -32.53 -2.88 30.85
N SER A 172 -33.02 -3.70 29.92
CA SER A 172 -34.25 -4.48 30.10
C SER A 172 -34.14 -5.45 31.27
N MET A 173 -32.96 -6.06 31.45
CA MET A 173 -32.69 -6.99 32.54
C MET A 173 -32.60 -6.28 33.89
N GLN A 174 -31.99 -5.09 33.95
CA GLN A 174 -31.97 -4.24 35.14
C GLN A 174 -33.38 -3.79 35.53
N LEU A 175 -34.21 -3.41 34.55
CA LEU A 175 -35.59 -3.04 34.78
C LEU A 175 -36.38 -4.21 35.38
N SER A 176 -36.29 -5.40 34.78
CA SER A 176 -36.92 -6.62 35.27
C SER A 176 -36.48 -6.96 36.70
N ALA A 177 -35.18 -6.84 37.00
CA ALA A 177 -34.66 -7.11 38.35
C ALA A 177 -35.12 -6.10 39.42
N THR A 178 -35.55 -4.91 39.02
CA THR A 178 -35.98 -3.83 39.93
C THR A 178 -37.48 -3.92 40.26
N VAL A 179 -38.29 -4.41 39.31
CA VAL A 179 -39.72 -4.62 39.52
C VAL A 179 -39.90 -5.89 40.35
N LYS A 180 -40.16 -5.73 41.66
CA LYS A 180 -40.50 -6.87 42.54
C LYS A 180 -41.86 -7.43 42.15
N VAL A 181 -41.87 -8.60 41.53
CA VAL A 181 -43.10 -9.39 41.32
C VAL A 181 -43.25 -10.33 42.50
N GLU A 182 -44.43 -10.32 43.12
CA GLU A 182 -44.80 -10.98 44.38
C GLU A 182 -44.94 -12.52 44.31
N GLU A 183 -44.20 -13.19 43.42
CA GLU A 183 -44.29 -14.64 43.25
C GLU A 183 -43.14 -15.36 43.97
N GLU A 184 -43.49 -16.26 44.89
CA GLU A 184 -42.54 -16.98 45.74
C GLU A 184 -41.77 -18.05 44.94
N GLY A 185 -40.43 -17.94 44.91
CA GLY A 185 -39.49 -19.02 44.59
C GLY A 185 -38.84 -19.01 43.20
N ALA A 186 -39.57 -18.74 42.12
CA ALA A 186 -38.99 -18.74 40.76
C ALA A 186 -38.16 -17.48 40.44
N TRP A 187 -38.54 -16.35 41.05
CA TRP A 187 -37.93 -15.04 40.81
C TRP A 187 -36.48 -14.97 41.33
N ASP A 188 -36.16 -15.64 42.44
CA ASP A 188 -34.80 -15.66 42.98
C ASP A 188 -33.80 -16.40 42.08
N GLN A 189 -34.23 -17.47 41.41
CA GLN A 189 -33.38 -18.20 40.46
C GLN A 189 -33.11 -17.37 39.20
N LEU A 190 -34.13 -16.66 38.69
CA LEU A 190 -34.00 -15.71 37.57
C LEU A 190 -33.05 -14.55 37.91
N LEU A 191 -33.17 -13.97 39.10
CA LEU A 191 -32.28 -12.91 39.58
C LEU A 191 -30.81 -13.38 39.70
N ALA A 192 -30.58 -14.63 40.11
CA ALA A 192 -29.23 -15.20 40.16
C ALA A 192 -28.59 -15.32 38.76
N ILE A 193 -29.35 -15.80 37.76
CA ILE A 193 -28.90 -15.90 36.37
C ILE A 193 -28.56 -14.51 35.81
N TYR A 194 -29.42 -13.52 36.09
CA TYR A 194 -29.19 -12.13 35.71
C TYR A 194 -27.92 -11.54 36.32
N ARG A 195 -27.63 -11.79 37.60
CA ARG A 195 -26.38 -11.32 38.21
C ARG A 195 -25.14 -11.92 37.55
N ILE A 196 -25.15 -13.22 37.28
CA ILE A 196 -24.04 -13.91 36.63
C ILE A 196 -23.82 -13.35 35.21
N PHE A 197 -24.89 -13.20 34.44
CA PHE A 197 -24.81 -12.67 33.08
C PHE A 197 -24.27 -11.23 33.06
N GLY A 198 -24.72 -10.37 33.98
CA GLY A 198 -24.20 -9.00 34.13
C GLY A 198 -22.70 -8.97 34.44
N ILE A 199 -22.24 -9.80 35.38
CA ILE A 199 -20.81 -9.90 35.74
C ILE A 199 -19.97 -10.35 34.54
N VAL A 200 -20.45 -11.36 33.79
CA VAL A 200 -19.76 -11.87 32.59
C VAL A 200 -19.66 -10.79 31.52
N MET A 201 -20.73 -10.04 31.25
CA MET A 201 -20.72 -8.96 30.26
C MET A 201 -19.77 -7.82 30.62
N VAL A 202 -19.71 -7.44 31.91
CA VAL A 202 -18.74 -6.45 32.40
C VAL A 202 -17.30 -6.97 32.27
N ALA A 203 -17.05 -8.23 32.62
CA ALA A 203 -15.73 -8.83 32.49
C ALA A 203 -15.26 -8.90 31.03
N ILE A 204 -16.13 -9.31 30.10
CA ILE A 204 -15.83 -9.33 28.66
C ILE A 204 -15.53 -7.91 28.15
N SER A 205 -16.36 -6.93 28.53
CA SER A 205 -16.16 -5.53 28.12
C SER A 205 -14.83 -4.97 28.64
N LEU A 206 -14.46 -5.30 29.88
CA LEU A 206 -13.18 -4.91 30.47
C LEU A 206 -12.01 -5.57 29.75
N LEU A 207 -12.09 -6.88 29.45
CA LEU A 207 -11.07 -7.60 28.70
C LEU A 207 -10.87 -7.03 27.29
N LEU A 208 -11.96 -6.71 26.58
CA LEU A 208 -11.90 -6.09 25.27
C LEU A 208 -11.25 -4.69 25.35
N SER A 209 -11.63 -3.88 26.35
CA SER A 209 -11.08 -2.54 26.56
C SER A 209 -9.58 -2.57 26.88
N VAL A 210 -9.16 -3.47 27.78
CA VAL A 210 -7.75 -3.68 28.13
C VAL A 210 -6.96 -4.19 26.92
N GLY A 211 -7.51 -5.16 26.18
CA GLY A 211 -6.90 -5.69 24.97
C GLY A 211 -6.69 -4.61 23.90
N MET A 212 -7.71 -3.78 23.64
CA MET A 212 -7.61 -2.66 22.70
C MET A 212 -6.58 -1.62 23.15
N SER A 213 -6.58 -1.27 24.45
CA SER A 213 -5.60 -0.34 25.03
C SER A 213 -4.18 -0.87 24.91
N LEU A 214 -3.95 -2.15 25.19
CA LEU A 214 -2.65 -2.81 25.05
C LEU A 214 -2.16 -2.80 23.61
N LEU A 215 -3.04 -3.12 22.65
CA LEU A 215 -2.70 -3.07 21.22
C LEU A 215 -2.28 -1.66 20.80
N LEU A 216 -2.97 -0.62 21.29
CA LEU A 216 -2.63 0.78 21.03
C LEU A 216 -1.24 1.10 21.60
N VAL A 217 -0.96 0.73 22.85
CA VAL A 217 0.35 0.94 23.48
C VAL A 217 1.47 0.24 22.70
N VAL A 218 1.30 -1.05 22.37
CA VAL A 218 2.30 -1.81 21.58
C VAL A 218 2.55 -1.15 20.22
N LYS A 219 1.52 -0.64 19.58
CA LYS A 219 1.62 0.04 18.29
C LYS A 219 2.36 1.38 18.40
N VAL A 220 2.01 2.20 19.38
CA VAL A 220 2.70 3.46 19.68
C VAL A 220 4.17 3.19 19.97
N VAL A 221 4.49 2.24 20.85
CA VAL A 221 5.88 1.87 21.16
C VAL A 221 6.64 1.47 19.90
N LYS A 222 6.04 0.66 19.01
CA LYS A 222 6.68 0.27 17.73
C LYS A 222 6.97 1.48 16.83
N GLU A 223 6.08 2.46 16.78
CA GLU A 223 6.30 3.68 16.00
C GLU A 223 7.36 4.58 16.61
N TRP A 224 7.36 4.73 17.93
CA TRP A 224 8.40 5.48 18.65
C TRP A 224 9.78 4.84 18.45
N VAL A 225 9.89 3.52 18.56
CA VAL A 225 11.14 2.80 18.29
C VAL A 225 11.60 3.00 16.85
N PHE A 226 10.67 2.96 15.89
CA PHE A 226 11.00 3.22 14.48
C PHE A 226 11.47 4.66 14.26
N ALA A 227 10.79 5.65 14.84
CA ALA A 227 11.15 7.06 14.76
C ALA A 227 12.54 7.33 15.37
N LEU A 228 12.83 6.75 16.54
CA LEU A 228 14.14 6.86 17.19
C LEU A 228 15.25 6.22 16.35
N LYS A 229 14.99 5.06 15.76
CA LYS A 229 15.95 4.37 14.87
C LYS A 229 16.20 5.14 13.57
N MET A 230 15.20 5.86 13.05
CA MET A 230 15.38 6.71 11.89
C MET A 230 16.22 7.95 12.24
N ARG A 231 15.97 8.58 13.38
CA ARG A 231 16.75 9.72 13.87
C ARG A 231 18.22 9.37 14.10
N SER A 232 18.50 8.20 14.69
CA SER A 232 19.89 7.78 14.91
C SER A 232 20.65 7.51 13.61
N ARG A 233 19.97 7.00 12.56
CA ARG A 233 20.56 6.81 11.22
C ARG A 233 20.86 8.14 10.52
N LEU A 234 19.97 9.13 10.63
CA LEU A 234 20.19 10.46 10.07
C LEU A 234 21.39 11.14 10.74
N GLY A 235 21.46 11.12 12.08
CA GLY A 235 22.60 11.70 12.81
C GLY A 235 23.93 10.99 12.52
N SER A 236 23.92 9.68 12.26
CA SER A 236 25.14 8.95 11.84
C SER A 236 25.59 9.32 10.43
N SER A 237 24.64 9.59 9.52
CA SER A 237 24.93 10.04 8.16
C SER A 237 25.48 11.47 8.12
N GLU A 238 24.93 12.37 8.94
CA GLU A 238 25.44 13.74 9.10
C GLU A 238 26.86 13.77 9.69
N LYS A 239 27.13 12.97 10.73
CA LYS A 239 28.50 12.82 11.28
C LYS A 239 29.49 12.29 10.24
N LYS A 240 29.08 11.33 9.39
CA LYS A 240 29.93 10.84 8.31
C LYS A 240 30.23 11.91 7.26
N ARG A 241 29.24 12.75 6.91
CA ARG A 241 29.44 13.88 5.99
C ARG A 241 30.37 14.95 6.56
N GLN A 242 30.24 15.29 7.84
CA GLN A 242 31.14 16.25 8.50
C GLN A 242 32.58 15.74 8.56
N ASN A 243 32.80 14.49 8.95
CA ASN A 243 34.14 13.89 8.99
C ASN A 243 34.79 13.78 7.60
N HIS A 244 34.00 13.60 6.53
CA HIS A 244 34.55 13.54 5.18
C HIS A 244 34.95 14.93 4.64
N GLY A 245 34.18 15.97 5.00
CA GLY A 245 34.51 17.36 4.63
C GLY A 245 35.65 18.00 5.42
N THR A 246 36.09 17.40 6.54
CA THR A 246 37.27 17.87 7.30
C THR A 246 38.58 17.24 6.83
N LEU A 247 38.53 16.23 5.96
CA LEU A 247 39.71 15.55 5.39
C LEU A 247 40.10 16.10 4.00
N GLU A 248 39.31 17.03 3.43
CA GLU A 248 39.57 17.69 2.14
C GLU A 248 40.06 19.15 2.29
N VAL A 249 40.55 19.53 3.48
CA VAL A 249 41.21 20.83 3.75
C VAL A 249 42.63 20.56 4.24
#